data_AF-A0A7X5IR96-F1
#
_entry.id   AF-A0A7X5IR96-F1
#
_cell.length_a   1.000
_cell.length_b   1.000
_cell.length_c   1.000
_cell.angle_alpha   90.00
_cell.angle_beta   90.00
_cell.angle_gamma   90.00
#
_symmetry.space_group_name_H-M   'P 1'
#
loop_
_entity.id
_entity.type
_entity.pdbx_description
1 polymer ?
#
loop_
_entity_poly.entity_id
_entity_poly.type
_entity_poly.pdbx_seq_one_letter_code
_entity_poly.pdbx_strand_id
1 'polypeptide(L)'
;MRRTVEIGISREYRDSLAPFEKGGLEALGLPAEIIGFLTETGLPASDGLEITPNAQITFLKRPVIKRYPYLRHDYLQIASLGVMGELAVSLKFQSVQQIQVTDDCGYELSVLYFVNDSLRQFVDCLGLWLDFYPQLRAEVGRRLEADPAFSLFDHGEWYKPVLERLKEVDRRAVRERKCFWRRMCEPDIV
;
A
#
# COMPACT_ATOMS: atom_id res chain seq x y z
N MET A 1 -7.07 24.16 -19.72
CA MET A 1 -5.71 24.35 -19.17
C MET A 1 -5.51 23.27 -18.12
N ARG A 2 -4.78 22.19 -18.43
CA ARG A 2 -4.57 21.08 -17.49
C ARG A 2 -3.61 21.56 -16.40
N ARG A 3 -4.07 21.64 -15.14
CA ARG A 3 -3.16 21.75 -14.00
C ARG A 3 -2.32 20.49 -13.99
N THR A 4 -1.00 20.63 -14.10
CA THR A 4 -0.08 19.54 -13.77
C THR A 4 -0.33 19.21 -12.30
N VAL A 5 -0.77 17.98 -12.02
CA VAL A 5 -0.87 17.50 -10.63
C VAL A 5 0.56 17.34 -10.15
N GLU A 6 0.96 18.17 -9.19
CA GLU A 6 2.22 18.01 -8.49
C GLU A 6 2.02 16.86 -7.49
N ILE A 7 2.78 15.78 -7.67
CA ILE A 7 2.68 14.57 -6.84
C ILE A 7 4.02 14.42 -6.11
N GLY A 8 3.98 14.59 -4.79
CA GLY A 8 5.14 14.53 -3.92
C GLY A 8 4.89 13.71 -2.66
N ILE A 9 5.93 13.48 -1.89
CA ILE A 9 5.80 12.93 -0.54
C ILE A 9 5.73 14.12 0.42
N SER A 10 4.56 14.36 0.99
CA SER A 10 4.33 15.50 1.88
C SER A 10 5.23 15.44 3.12
N ARG A 11 5.54 16.63 3.68
CA ARG A 11 6.30 16.72 4.93
C ARG A 11 5.52 16.10 6.09
N GLU A 12 4.22 16.36 6.15
CA GLU A 12 3.32 15.78 7.15
C GLU A 12 3.38 14.25 7.15
N TYR A 13 3.36 13.62 5.97
CA TYR A 13 3.52 12.16 5.87
C TYR A 13 4.89 11.71 6.40
N ARG A 14 5.98 12.37 6.02
CA ARG A 14 7.32 12.03 6.51
C ARG A 14 7.42 12.16 8.03
N ASP A 15 6.87 13.22 8.59
CA ASP A 15 6.87 13.50 10.03
C ASP A 15 5.96 12.51 10.80
N SER A 16 5.02 11.84 10.13
CA SER A 16 4.18 10.79 10.70
C SER A 16 4.86 9.41 10.81
N LEU A 17 6.00 9.21 10.16
CA LEU A 17 6.75 7.95 10.23
C LEU A 17 7.37 7.80 11.63
N ALA A 18 7.00 6.74 12.34
CA ALA A 18 7.45 6.49 13.70
C ALA A 18 8.31 5.21 13.77
N PRO A 19 9.59 5.33 14.19
CA PRO A 19 10.44 4.18 14.44
C PRO A 19 9.91 3.25 15.54
N PHE A 20 10.24 1.97 15.41
CA PHE A 20 9.95 0.95 16.42
C PHE A 20 11.11 0.81 17.41
N GLU A 21 10.78 0.42 18.64
CA GLU A 21 11.79 0.09 19.64
C GLU A 21 12.58 -1.17 19.24
N LYS A 22 13.91 -1.03 19.17
CA LYS A 22 14.82 -2.06 18.67
C LYS A 22 14.70 -3.39 19.43
N GLY A 23 14.60 -3.36 20.76
CA GLY A 23 14.57 -4.56 21.59
C GLY A 23 13.38 -5.49 21.30
N GLY A 24 12.24 -4.93 20.90
CA GLY A 24 11.07 -5.72 20.51
C GLY A 24 11.21 -6.40 19.14
N LEU A 25 11.97 -5.80 18.23
CA LEU A 25 12.19 -6.32 16.87
C LEU A 25 13.33 -7.33 16.79
N GLU A 26 14.39 -7.15 17.57
CA GLU A 26 15.54 -8.07 17.58
C GLU A 26 15.14 -9.47 18.04
N ALA A 27 14.19 -9.57 18.97
CA ALA A 27 13.65 -10.85 19.45
C ALA A 27 12.94 -11.67 18.34
N LEU A 28 12.55 -11.03 17.23
CA LEU A 28 11.85 -11.67 16.12
C LEU A 28 12.81 -12.29 15.09
N GLY A 29 14.12 -12.07 15.20
CA GLY A 29 15.10 -12.65 14.27
C GLY A 29 14.92 -12.20 12.82
N LEU A 30 14.49 -10.96 12.61
CA LEU A 30 14.20 -10.39 11.29
C LEU A 30 15.49 -10.11 10.49
N PRO A 31 15.43 -10.07 9.15
CA PRO A 31 16.51 -9.57 8.30
C PRO A 31 17.00 -8.18 8.74
N ALA A 32 18.32 -7.96 8.66
CA ALA A 32 18.95 -6.73 9.12
C ALA A 32 18.41 -5.48 8.42
N GLU A 33 18.09 -5.58 7.13
CA GLU A 33 17.50 -4.47 6.37
C GLU A 33 16.10 -4.09 6.89
N ILE A 34 15.29 -5.08 7.29
CA ILE A 34 13.96 -4.85 7.86
C ILE A 34 14.09 -4.20 9.24
N ILE A 35 15.00 -4.71 10.09
CA ILE A 35 15.25 -4.13 11.41
C ILE A 35 15.74 -2.68 11.29
N GLY A 36 16.74 -2.45 10.43
CA GLY A 36 17.30 -1.11 10.19
C GLY A 36 16.22 -0.13 9.74
N PHE A 37 15.43 -0.50 8.74
CA PHE A 37 14.36 0.37 8.26
C PHE A 37 13.32 0.67 9.35
N LEU A 38 12.84 -0.34 10.07
CA LEU A 38 11.81 -0.15 11.10
C LEU A 38 12.31 0.64 12.32
N THR A 39 13.61 0.59 12.63
CA THR A 39 14.20 1.29 13.80
C THR A 39 14.77 2.67 13.47
N GLU A 40 15.09 2.96 12.20
CA GLU A 40 15.57 4.27 11.76
C GLU A 40 14.46 5.16 11.20
N THR A 41 13.53 4.58 10.42
CA THR A 41 12.46 5.30 9.72
C THR A 41 11.08 4.91 10.28
N GLY A 42 10.82 3.61 10.39
CA GLY A 42 9.54 3.10 10.86
C GLY A 42 8.41 3.15 9.83
N LEU A 43 7.19 3.07 10.35
CA LEU A 43 5.95 3.07 9.56
C LEU A 43 5.06 4.23 10.01
N PRO A 44 4.08 4.66 9.20
CA PRO A 44 3.15 5.70 9.62
C PRO A 44 2.47 5.38 10.95
N ALA A 45 2.50 6.33 11.88
CA ALA A 45 1.88 6.22 13.21
C ALA A 45 0.37 6.45 13.19
N SER A 46 -0.17 6.95 12.08
CA SER A 46 -1.57 7.28 11.91
C SER A 46 -2.43 6.02 11.88
N ASP A 47 -3.43 5.95 12.75
CA ASP A 47 -4.49 4.94 12.65
C ASP A 47 -5.41 5.30 11.47
N GLY A 48 -5.63 4.35 10.56
CA GLY A 48 -6.68 4.44 9.55
C GLY A 48 -6.39 5.35 8.35
N LEU A 49 -5.20 5.23 7.73
CA LEU A 49 -4.87 5.97 6.51
C LEU A 49 -5.76 5.53 5.34
N GLU A 50 -6.65 6.40 4.90
CA GLU A 50 -7.53 6.14 3.76
C GLU A 50 -6.72 6.12 2.46
N ILE A 51 -6.70 4.96 1.80
CA ILE A 51 -6.05 4.77 0.51
C ILE A 51 -7.06 4.59 -0.63
N THR A 52 -8.33 4.33 -0.29
CA THR A 52 -9.47 4.23 -1.22
C THR A 52 -10.76 4.32 -0.42
N PRO A 53 -11.95 4.54 -1.03
CA PRO A 53 -13.18 4.60 -0.28
C PRO A 53 -13.40 3.27 0.45
N ASN A 54 -13.66 3.34 1.75
CA ASN A 54 -13.88 2.18 2.63
C ASN A 54 -12.66 1.24 2.78
N ALA A 55 -11.46 1.63 2.34
CA ALA A 55 -10.23 0.91 2.65
C ALA A 55 -9.23 1.82 3.37
N GLN A 56 -8.98 1.47 4.62
CA GLN A 56 -7.99 2.14 5.46
C GLN A 56 -6.84 1.19 5.75
N ILE A 57 -5.62 1.73 5.74
CA ILE A 57 -4.46 1.04 6.30
C ILE A 57 -4.40 1.31 7.80
N THR A 58 -4.41 0.25 8.59
CA THR A 58 -4.17 0.32 10.03
C THR A 58 -2.87 -0.40 10.36
N PHE A 59 -1.82 0.37 10.63
CA PHE A 59 -0.51 -0.17 10.98
C PHE A 59 -0.52 -0.81 12.37
N LEU A 60 0.15 -1.95 12.50
CA LEU A 60 0.28 -2.64 13.77
C LEU A 60 1.30 -1.93 14.65
N LYS A 61 0.92 -1.63 15.89
CA LYS A 61 1.85 -1.12 16.92
C LYS A 61 3.00 -2.09 17.22
N ARG A 62 2.77 -3.38 16.96
CA ARG A 62 3.78 -4.44 17.07
C ARG A 62 3.62 -5.39 15.88
N PRO A 63 4.57 -5.38 14.92
CA PRO A 63 4.58 -6.33 13.83
C PRO A 63 4.67 -7.76 14.36
N VAL A 64 4.00 -8.69 13.70
CA VAL A 64 3.95 -10.10 14.12
C VAL A 64 4.40 -11.02 13.00
N ILE A 65 5.18 -12.04 13.34
CA ILE A 65 5.52 -13.09 12.39
C ILE A 65 4.31 -14.01 12.27
N LYS A 66 3.85 -14.20 11.03
CA LYS A 66 2.71 -15.01 10.68
C LYS A 66 3.05 -15.88 9.48
N ARG A 67 2.54 -17.10 9.50
CA ARG A 67 2.53 -18.00 8.36
C ARG A 67 1.09 -18.14 7.88
N TYR A 68 0.87 -17.76 6.64
CA TYR A 68 -0.45 -17.77 6.03
C TYR A 68 -0.78 -19.14 5.42
N PRO A 69 -2.06 -19.53 5.37
CA PRO A 69 -2.50 -20.79 4.76
C PRO A 69 -1.90 -21.00 3.37
N TYR A 70 -1.38 -22.20 3.12
CA TYR A 70 -0.78 -22.62 1.85
C TYR A 70 0.46 -21.82 1.38
N LEU A 71 0.96 -20.86 2.17
CA LEU A 71 2.22 -20.18 1.89
C LEU A 71 3.37 -20.87 2.65
N ARG A 72 4.48 -21.11 1.93
CA ARG A 72 5.64 -21.85 2.47
C ARG A 72 6.57 -21.01 3.36
N HIS A 73 6.41 -19.69 3.35
CA HIS A 73 7.37 -18.77 3.96
C HIS A 73 6.69 -17.98 5.08
N ASP A 74 7.51 -17.53 6.01
CA ASP A 74 7.08 -16.64 7.07
C ASP A 74 7.05 -15.20 6.58
N TYR A 75 6.10 -14.46 7.11
CA TYR A 75 5.86 -13.07 6.77
C TYR A 75 5.77 -12.24 8.06
N LEU A 76 6.27 -11.02 8.00
CA LEU A 76 6.07 -10.02 9.03
C LEU A 76 4.81 -9.23 8.69
N GLN A 77 3.70 -9.50 9.37
CA GLN A 77 2.49 -8.68 9.23
C GLN A 77 2.75 -7.30 9.83
N ILE A 78 2.51 -6.25 9.04
CA ILE A 78 2.77 -4.86 9.43
C ILE A 78 1.51 -4.00 9.49
N ALA A 79 0.44 -4.36 8.78
CA ALA A 79 -0.81 -3.63 8.80
C ALA A 79 -2.01 -4.50 8.41
N SER A 80 -3.21 -4.00 8.73
CA SER A 80 -4.48 -4.48 8.19
C SER A 80 -4.99 -3.50 7.12
N LEU A 81 -5.62 -4.05 6.08
CA LEU A 81 -6.37 -3.31 5.05
C LEU A 81 -7.89 -3.59 5.16
N GLY A 82 -8.36 -4.01 6.34
CA GLY A 82 -9.74 -4.43 6.56
C GLY A 82 -10.13 -5.58 5.63
N VAL A 83 -11.20 -5.39 4.85
CA VAL A 83 -11.73 -6.40 3.92
C VAL A 83 -10.80 -6.75 2.76
N MET A 84 -9.81 -5.89 2.47
CA MET A 84 -8.80 -6.16 1.44
C MET A 84 -7.70 -7.10 1.93
N GLY A 85 -7.69 -7.47 3.22
CA GLY A 85 -6.73 -8.39 3.80
C GLY A 85 -5.65 -7.69 4.63
N GLU A 86 -4.43 -8.20 4.57
CA GLU A 86 -3.31 -7.78 5.42
C GLU A 86 -2.12 -7.33 4.57
N LEU A 87 -1.34 -6.36 5.06
CA LEU A 87 -0.03 -6.05 4.51
C LEU A 87 1.04 -6.79 5.30
N ALA A 88 1.89 -7.50 4.58
CA ALA A 88 2.97 -8.27 5.18
C ALA A 88 4.24 -8.22 4.34
N VAL A 89 5.39 -8.26 5.02
CA VAL A 89 6.71 -8.34 4.40
C VAL A 89 7.14 -9.79 4.34
N SER A 90 7.50 -10.29 3.17
CA SER A 90 8.07 -11.63 3.05
C SER A 90 9.44 -11.66 3.73
N LEU A 91 9.65 -12.52 4.74
CA LEU A 91 10.97 -12.60 5.40
C LEU A 91 12.05 -13.19 4.48
N LYS A 92 11.65 -13.96 3.47
CA LYS A 92 12.56 -14.54 2.48
C LYS A 92 12.94 -13.57 1.37
N PHE A 93 11.97 -12.83 0.85
CA PHE A 93 12.15 -11.99 -0.34
C PHE A 93 12.24 -10.49 -0.02
N GLN A 94 11.95 -10.11 1.23
CA GLN A 94 11.89 -8.73 1.73
C GLN A 94 10.86 -7.80 1.02
N SER A 95 10.11 -8.33 0.05
CA SER A 95 9.03 -7.64 -0.64
C SER A 95 7.79 -7.46 0.24
N VAL A 96 7.08 -6.36 0.07
CA VAL A 96 5.77 -6.09 0.67
C VAL A 96 4.67 -6.70 -0.20
N GLN A 97 3.74 -7.40 0.44
CA GLN A 97 2.61 -8.06 -0.20
C GLN A 97 1.31 -7.75 0.53
N GLN A 98 0.23 -7.60 -0.24
CA GLN A 98 -1.12 -7.69 0.27
C GLN A 98 -1.49 -9.17 0.25
N ILE A 99 -1.98 -9.68 1.37
CA ILE A 99 -2.38 -11.06 1.55
C ILE A 99 -3.85 -11.08 1.97
N GLN A 100 -4.69 -11.68 1.13
CA GLN A 100 -6.10 -11.90 1.44
C GLN A 100 -6.32 -13.38 1.70
N VAL A 101 -6.87 -13.72 2.87
CA VAL A 101 -7.29 -15.09 3.17
C VAL A 101 -8.77 -15.20 2.83
N THR A 102 -9.09 -16.12 1.92
CA THR A 102 -10.45 -16.38 1.44
C THR A 102 -10.85 -17.81 1.78
N ASP A 103 -12.10 -18.03 2.18
CA ASP A 103 -12.66 -19.38 2.24
C ASP A 103 -13.16 -19.79 0.85
N ASP A 104 -12.52 -20.80 0.26
CA ASP A 104 -12.99 -21.45 -0.96
C ASP A 104 -13.37 -22.89 -0.65
N CYS A 105 -14.68 -23.16 -0.65
CA CYS A 105 -15.27 -24.49 -0.43
C CYS A 105 -14.83 -25.16 0.91
N GLY A 106 -14.66 -24.38 1.98
CA GLY A 106 -14.23 -24.86 3.30
C GLY A 106 -12.72 -24.93 3.48
N TYR A 107 -11.94 -24.39 2.54
CA TYR A 107 -10.48 -24.30 2.62
C TYR A 107 -10.03 -22.84 2.60
N GLU A 108 -9.22 -22.45 3.59
CA GLU A 108 -8.64 -21.11 3.64
C GLU A 108 -7.50 -20.97 2.63
N LEU A 109 -7.71 -20.25 1.52
CA LEU A 109 -6.68 -19.95 0.54
C LEU A 109 -6.11 -18.55 0.76
N SER A 110 -4.78 -18.42 0.68
CA SER A 110 -4.11 -17.11 0.68
C SER A 110 -3.86 -16.62 -0.75
N VAL A 111 -4.47 -15.49 -1.11
CA VAL A 111 -4.23 -14.79 -2.37
C VAL A 111 -3.21 -13.66 -2.15
N LEU A 112 -2.17 -13.64 -2.98
CA LEU A 112 -1.06 -12.70 -2.87
C LEU A 112 -1.10 -11.66 -3.98
N TYR A 113 -1.01 -10.38 -3.58
CA TYR A 113 -0.77 -9.27 -4.50
C TYR A 113 0.56 -8.61 -4.16
N PHE A 114 1.42 -8.48 -5.16
CA PHE A 114 2.69 -7.79 -5.01
C PHE A 114 2.45 -6.29 -4.84
N VAL A 115 3.04 -5.71 -3.79
CA VAL A 115 2.92 -4.28 -3.47
C VAL A 115 4.21 -3.56 -3.84
N ASN A 116 5.34 -3.93 -3.22
CA ASN A 116 6.64 -3.32 -3.48
C ASN A 116 7.80 -4.30 -3.21
N ASP A 117 8.97 -4.05 -3.80
CA ASP A 117 10.18 -4.87 -3.61
C ASP A 117 10.81 -4.71 -2.21
N SER A 118 10.51 -3.62 -1.48
CA SER A 118 11.01 -3.39 -0.12
C SER A 118 10.08 -2.49 0.71
N LEU A 119 10.28 -2.49 2.04
CA LEU A 119 9.58 -1.58 2.97
C LEU A 119 9.81 -0.11 2.65
N ARG A 120 11.04 0.27 2.29
CA ARG A 120 11.38 1.65 1.93
C ARG A 120 10.57 2.11 0.72
N GLN A 121 10.59 1.30 -0.34
CA GLN A 121 9.84 1.60 -1.56
C GLN A 121 8.33 1.63 -1.32
N PHE A 122 7.82 0.76 -0.44
CA PHE A 122 6.42 0.80 -0.01
C PHE A 122 6.07 2.12 0.67
N VAL A 123 6.86 2.58 1.64
CA VAL A 123 6.63 3.85 2.34
C VAL A 123 6.70 5.03 1.37
N ASP A 124 7.68 5.06 0.47
CA ASP A 124 7.77 6.12 -0.53
C ASP A 124 6.56 6.10 -1.50
N CYS A 125 6.14 4.92 -1.97
CA CYS A 125 4.96 4.76 -2.82
C CYS A 125 3.66 5.16 -2.11
N LEU A 126 3.50 4.78 -0.84
CA LEU A 126 2.37 5.15 -0.02
C LEU A 126 2.31 6.67 0.17
N GLY A 127 3.44 7.33 0.42
CA GLY A 127 3.51 8.79 0.51
C GLY A 127 3.04 9.49 -0.77
N LEU A 128 3.48 9.02 -1.94
CA LEU A 128 3.03 9.53 -3.24
C LEU A 128 1.53 9.30 -3.46
N TRP A 129 1.03 8.13 -3.06
CA TRP A 129 -0.39 7.81 -3.19
C TRP A 129 -1.27 8.69 -2.31
N LEU A 130 -0.88 8.90 -1.05
CA LEU A 130 -1.63 9.72 -0.10
C LEU A 130 -1.68 11.21 -0.49
N ASP A 131 -0.67 11.70 -1.20
CA ASP A 131 -0.67 13.05 -1.77
C ASP A 131 -1.60 13.15 -3.00
N PHE A 132 -1.61 12.12 -3.84
CA PHE A 132 -2.36 12.10 -5.09
C PHE A 132 -3.86 11.78 -4.92
N TYR A 133 -4.18 10.73 -4.16
CA TYR A 133 -5.52 10.14 -4.11
C TYR A 133 -6.63 11.13 -3.71
N PRO A 134 -6.45 11.99 -2.67
CA PRO A 134 -7.46 12.99 -2.31
C PRO A 134 -7.80 13.96 -3.47
N GLN A 135 -6.81 14.30 -4.29
CA GLN A 135 -6.99 15.20 -5.43
C GLN A 135 -7.79 14.50 -6.54
N LEU A 136 -7.46 13.23 -6.83
CA LEU A 136 -8.21 12.42 -7.79
C LEU A 136 -9.66 12.26 -7.35
N ARG A 137 -9.89 11.88 -6.10
CA ARG A 137 -11.23 11.70 -5.52
C ARG A 137 -12.07 12.98 -5.62
N ALA A 138 -11.48 14.13 -5.30
CA ALA A 138 -12.18 15.42 -5.38
C ALA A 138 -12.54 15.81 -6.82
N GLU A 139 -11.69 15.53 -7.82
CA GLU A 139 -12.03 15.78 -9.22
C GLU A 139 -13.09 14.79 -9.73
N VAL A 140 -12.99 13.51 -9.41
CA VAL A 140 -14.00 12.49 -9.77
C VAL A 140 -15.36 12.86 -9.19
N GLY A 141 -15.42 13.26 -7.91
CA GLY A 141 -16.66 13.72 -7.27
C GLY A 141 -17.30 14.90 -8.01
N ARG A 142 -16.50 15.92 -8.37
CA ARG A 142 -16.99 17.07 -9.15
C ARG A 142 -17.50 16.69 -10.53
N ARG A 143 -16.92 15.66 -11.17
CA ARG A 143 -17.42 15.18 -12.47
C ARG A 143 -18.72 14.42 -12.34
N LEU A 144 -18.83 13.55 -11.35
CA LEU A 144 -20.07 12.79 -11.10
C LEU A 144 -21.24 13.73 -10.75
N GLU A 145 -20.99 14.83 -10.04
CA GLU A 145 -22.00 15.86 -9.78
C GLU A 145 -22.49 16.56 -11.07
N ALA A 146 -21.59 16.80 -12.01
CA ALA A 146 -21.90 17.46 -13.28
C ALA A 146 -22.49 16.50 -14.34
N ASP A 147 -22.03 15.25 -14.33
CA ASP A 147 -22.42 14.18 -15.24
C ASP A 147 -22.50 12.85 -14.48
N PRO A 148 -23.72 12.43 -14.08
CA PRO A 148 -23.92 11.16 -13.39
C PRO A 148 -23.53 9.92 -14.21
N ALA A 149 -23.33 10.06 -15.53
CA ALA A 149 -22.86 8.98 -16.41
C ALA A 149 -21.32 8.94 -16.52
N PHE A 150 -20.60 9.85 -15.86
CA PHE A 150 -19.15 9.87 -15.86
C PHE A 150 -18.57 8.54 -15.35
N SER A 151 -17.57 8.03 -16.06
CA SER A 151 -16.89 6.78 -15.75
C SER A 151 -15.38 6.98 -15.79
N LEU A 152 -14.70 6.76 -14.67
CA LEU A 152 -13.24 6.85 -14.61
C LEU A 152 -12.55 5.79 -15.49
N PHE A 153 -13.25 4.73 -15.92
CA PHE A 153 -12.73 3.76 -16.89
C PHE A 153 -12.31 4.40 -18.22
N ASP A 154 -13.02 5.45 -18.63
CA ASP A 154 -12.76 6.14 -19.89
C ASP A 154 -11.65 7.21 -19.75
N HIS A 155 -11.18 7.46 -18.52
CA HIS A 155 -10.31 8.58 -18.15
C HIS A 155 -8.98 8.13 -17.53
N GLY A 156 -8.35 7.12 -18.13
CA GLY A 156 -7.08 6.58 -17.63
C GLY A 156 -5.93 7.59 -17.56
N GLU A 157 -6.02 8.71 -18.29
CA GLU A 157 -5.07 9.81 -18.21
C GLU A 157 -5.04 10.52 -16.84
N TRP A 158 -6.02 10.29 -15.96
CA TRP A 158 -6.13 10.96 -14.66
C TRP A 158 -5.25 10.31 -13.60
N TYR A 159 -5.11 8.98 -13.63
CA TYR A 159 -4.24 8.24 -12.70
C TYR A 159 -2.88 7.86 -13.32
N LYS A 160 -2.67 8.04 -14.63
CA LYS A 160 -1.35 7.85 -15.25
C LYS A 160 -0.22 8.63 -14.56
N PRO A 161 -0.40 9.90 -14.13
CA PRO A 161 0.66 10.63 -13.46
C PRO A 161 1.19 9.93 -12.20
N VAL A 162 0.30 9.43 -11.33
CA VAL A 162 0.75 8.72 -10.11
C VAL A 162 1.46 7.41 -10.47
N LEU A 163 0.99 6.68 -11.48
CA LEU A 163 1.65 5.44 -11.91
C LEU A 163 3.08 5.68 -12.41
N GLU A 164 3.35 6.78 -13.11
CA GLU A 164 4.73 7.13 -13.52
C GLU A 164 5.58 7.53 -12.31
N ARG A 165 5.04 8.26 -11.33
CA ARG A 165 5.79 8.56 -10.09
C ARG A 165 6.11 7.31 -9.28
N LEU A 166 5.16 6.41 -9.12
CA LEU A 166 5.35 5.13 -8.44
C LEU A 166 6.40 4.25 -9.14
N LYS A 167 6.43 4.28 -10.47
CA LYS A 167 7.41 3.56 -11.31
C LYS A 167 8.84 4.02 -11.09
N GLU A 168 9.05 5.31 -10.80
CA GLU A 168 10.37 5.87 -10.48
C GLU A 168 10.91 5.32 -9.15
N VAL A 169 10.03 5.04 -8.18
CA VAL A 169 10.37 4.44 -6.89
C VAL A 169 10.54 2.92 -7.00
N ASP A 170 9.60 2.26 -7.66
CA ASP A 170 9.57 0.82 -7.83
C ASP A 170 8.87 0.45 -9.15
N ARG A 171 9.69 0.19 -10.17
CA ARG A 171 9.20 -0.18 -11.50
C ARG A 171 8.40 -1.49 -11.49
N ARG A 172 8.72 -2.43 -10.59
CA ARG A 172 8.05 -3.73 -10.54
C ARG A 172 6.66 -3.60 -9.93
N ALA A 173 6.51 -2.71 -8.94
CA ALA A 173 5.26 -2.41 -8.23
C ALA A 173 4.12 -1.93 -9.14
N VAL A 174 4.46 -1.43 -10.33
CA VAL A 174 3.49 -0.99 -11.35
C VAL A 174 3.68 -1.71 -12.69
N ARG A 175 4.28 -2.90 -12.69
CA ARG A 175 4.56 -3.61 -13.95
C ARG A 175 3.32 -4.32 -14.51
N GLU A 176 2.64 -5.09 -13.68
CA GLU A 176 1.54 -5.96 -14.08
C GLU A 176 0.22 -5.42 -13.58
N ARG A 177 -0.88 -5.62 -14.33
CA ARG A 177 -2.22 -5.15 -13.95
C ARG A 177 -2.64 -5.59 -12.55
N LYS A 178 -2.26 -6.80 -12.14
CA LYS A 178 -2.55 -7.37 -10.82
C LYS A 178 -1.71 -6.81 -9.67
N CYS A 179 -0.70 -5.98 -9.95
CA CYS A 179 0.08 -5.34 -8.89
C CYS A 179 -0.81 -4.37 -8.12
N PHE A 180 -0.59 -4.28 -6.82
CA PHE A 180 -1.42 -3.53 -5.88
C PHE A 180 -1.73 -2.11 -6.37
N TRP A 181 -0.70 -1.31 -6.67
CA TRP A 181 -0.89 0.09 -7.04
C TRP A 181 -1.64 0.30 -8.36
N ARG A 182 -1.51 -0.61 -9.32
CA ARG A 182 -2.31 -0.55 -10.54
C ARG A 182 -3.77 -0.85 -10.26
N ARG A 183 -4.04 -1.82 -9.38
CA ARG A 183 -5.40 -2.12 -8.92
C ARG A 183 -5.99 -0.95 -8.14
N MET A 184 -5.22 -0.28 -7.29
CA MET A 184 -5.69 0.94 -6.60
C MET A 184 -6.11 2.06 -7.54
N CYS A 185 -5.62 2.06 -8.78
CA CYS A 185 -6.03 3.00 -9.82
C CYS A 185 -7.21 2.50 -10.67
N GLU A 186 -7.71 1.28 -10.44
CA GLU A 186 -8.87 0.77 -11.18
C GLU A 186 -10.14 1.51 -10.71
N PRO A 187 -11.02 1.93 -11.63
CA PRO A 187 -12.20 2.76 -11.33
C PRO A 187 -13.24 2.16 -10.40
N ASP A 188 -13.25 0.84 -10.22
CA ASP A 188 -14.08 0.13 -9.25
C ASP A 188 -13.59 0.33 -7.81
N ILE A 189 -12.38 0.88 -7.64
CA ILE A 189 -11.72 1.10 -6.37
C ILE A 189 -11.71 2.59 -5.98
N VAL A 190 -11.86 3.55 -6.90
CA VAL A 190 -11.73 5.01 -6.66
C VAL A 190 -13.04 5.70 -6.31
#